data_AF-A0A5N8WN90-F1
#
_entry.id   AF-A0A5N8WN90-F1
#
_cell.length_a   1.000
_cell.length_b   1.000
_cell.length_c   1.000
_cell.angle_alpha   90.00
_cell.angle_beta   90.00
_cell.angle_gamma   90.00
#
_symmetry.space_group_name_H-M   'P 1'
#
loop_
_entity.id
_entity.type
_entity.pdbx_description
1 polymer ?
#
loop_
_entity_poly.entity_id
_entity_poly.type
_entity_poly.pdbx_seq_one_letter_code
_entity_poly.pdbx_strand_id
1 'polypeptide(L)' 'MRRAVRAVDAVRGRMRALVRRVRQAPKDAGMVTSEYAVGIIAAVAFAAVLYKVVTSGQVQTELQDIVKRALDGGA' A
#
# COMPACT_ATOMS: atom_id res chain seq x y z
N MET A 1 -40.31 28.09 24.91
CA MET A 1 -38.91 28.50 24.62
C MET A 1 -37.83 27.65 25.31
N ARG A 2 -37.87 27.44 26.64
CA ARG A 2 -36.81 26.73 27.40
C ARG A 2 -36.57 25.24 27.05
N ARG A 3 -37.48 24.58 26.33
CA ARG A 3 -37.32 23.18 25.86
C ARG A 3 -36.53 23.11 24.55
N ALA A 4 -36.75 24.04 23.63
CA ALA A 4 -36.02 24.12 22.36
C ALA A 4 -34.52 24.42 22.58
N VAL A 5 -34.20 25.32 23.53
CA VAL A 5 -32.81 25.65 23.89
C VAL A 5 -32.07 24.42 24.43
N ARG A 6 -32.71 23.62 25.29
CA ARG A 6 -32.12 22.39 25.85
C ARG A 6 -31.83 21.32 24.78
N ALA A 7 -32.67 21.20 23.77
CA ALA A 7 -32.42 20.27 22.66
C ALA A 7 -31.19 20.69 21.84
N VAL A 8 -31.06 21.98 21.55
CA VAL A 8 -29.89 22.54 20.82
C VAL A 8 -28.60 22.38 21.63
N ASP A 9 -28.66 22.60 22.95
CA ASP A 9 -27.49 22.42 23.82
C ASP A 9 -27.07 20.94 23.91
N ALA A 10 -28.02 20.00 23.92
CA ALA A 10 -27.73 18.57 23.90
C ALA A 10 -27.07 18.13 22.59
N VAL A 11 -27.54 18.64 21.44
CA VAL A 11 -26.93 18.38 20.13
C VAL A 11 -25.52 18.97 20.05
N ARG A 12 -25.33 20.21 20.51
CA ARG A 12 -24.01 20.85 20.57
C ARG A 12 -23.05 20.10 21.50
N GLY A 13 -23.53 19.60 22.63
CA GLY A 13 -22.76 18.74 23.55
C GLY A 13 -22.30 17.45 22.89
N ARG A 14 -23.19 16.76 22.16
CA ARG A 14 -22.88 15.54 21.40
C ARG A 14 -21.89 15.81 20.27
N MET A 15 -22.07 16.88 19.49
CA MET A 15 -21.11 17.27 18.44
C MET A 15 -19.73 17.55 19.03
N ARG A 16 -19.65 18.30 20.13
CA ARG A 16 -18.37 18.59 20.79
C ARG A 16 -17.70 17.31 21.33
N ALA A 17 -18.46 16.38 21.87
CA ALA A 17 -17.95 15.09 22.33
C ALA A 17 -17.42 14.23 21.17
N LEU A 18 -18.12 14.20 20.04
CA LEU A 18 -17.71 13.48 18.84
C LEU A 18 -16.41 14.07 18.26
N VAL A 19 -16.34 15.39 18.12
CA VAL A 19 -15.13 16.08 17.62
C VAL A 19 -13.94 15.85 18.56
N ARG A 20 -14.15 15.87 19.88
CA ARG A 20 -13.09 15.53 20.85
C ARG A 20 -12.62 14.09 20.71
N ARG A 21 -13.54 13.13 20.56
CA ARG A 21 -13.18 11.71 20.32
C ARG A 21 -12.39 11.52 19.04
N VAL A 22 -12.78 12.17 17.94
CA VAL A 22 -12.05 12.09 16.66
C VAL A 22 -10.66 12.74 16.78
N ARG A 23 -10.54 13.85 17.50
CA ARG A 23 -9.23 14.49 17.77
C ARG A 23 -8.33 13.70 18.71
N GLN A 24 -8.92 12.91 19.60
CA GLN A 24 -8.22 12.01 20.53
C GLN A 24 -7.97 10.62 19.92
N ALA A 25 -8.53 10.33 18.75
CA ALA A 25 -8.19 9.11 18.01
C ALA A 25 -6.68 9.16 17.72
N PRO A 26 -5.95 8.04 17.91
CA PRO A 26 -4.53 7.98 17.62
C PRO A 26 -4.32 8.39 16.16
N LYS A 27 -3.62 9.50 15.92
CA LYS A 27 -3.29 9.98 14.57
C LYS A 27 -2.51 8.94 13.77
N ASP A 28 -1.86 8.01 14.47
CA ASP A 28 -0.95 7.03 13.93
C ASP A 28 -1.65 5.70 13.56
N ALA A 29 -2.95 5.55 13.86
CA ALA A 29 -3.70 4.33 13.52
C ALA A 29 -3.72 4.04 12.00
N GLY A 30 -3.70 5.09 11.17
CA GLY A 30 -3.55 4.98 9.72
C GLY A 30 -2.09 5.01 9.23
N MET A 31 -1.18 5.59 10.01
CA MET A 31 0.23 5.73 9.67
C MET A 31 0.88 4.35 9.52
N VAL A 32 0.68 3.48 10.53
CA VAL A 32 1.25 2.12 10.55
C VAL A 32 0.69 1.25 9.43
N THR A 33 -0.60 1.37 9.06
CA THR A 33 -1.19 0.56 7.97
C THR A 33 -0.76 1.04 6.58
N SER A 34 -0.61 2.36 6.40
CA SER A 34 -0.19 2.95 5.13
C SER A 34 1.27 2.64 4.78
N GLU A 35 2.16 2.60 5.78
CA GLU A 35 3.58 2.28 5.59
C GLU A 35 3.77 0.88 5.00
N TYR A 36 3.10 -0.12 5.59
CA TYR A 36 3.16 -1.49 5.07
C TYR A 36 2.54 -1.59 3.67
N ALA A 37 1.41 -0.91 3.42
CA ALA A 37 0.77 -0.92 2.11
C ALA A 37 1.70 -0.35 1.02
N VAL A 38 2.36 0.78 1.27
CA VAL A 38 3.33 1.38 0.34
C VAL A 38 4.54 0.48 0.16
N GLY A 39 5.03 -0.16 1.22
CA GLY A 39 6.13 -1.13 1.15
C GLY A 39 5.82 -2.30 0.22
N ILE A 40 4.60 -2.87 0.32
CA ILE A 40 4.16 -3.95 -0.57
C ILE A 40 4.01 -3.45 -2.01
N ILE A 41 3.41 -2.27 -2.22
CA ILE A 41 3.28 -1.70 -3.58
C ILE A 41 4.66 -1.49 -4.21
N ALA A 42 5.63 -0.96 -3.46
CA ALA A 42 6.99 -0.77 -3.95
C ALA A 42 7.66 -2.10 -4.31
N ALA A 43 7.54 -3.11 -3.45
CA ALA A 43 8.08 -4.46 -3.71
C ALA A 43 7.46 -5.11 -4.95
N VAL A 44 6.14 -5.02 -5.11
CA VAL A 44 5.42 -5.57 -6.27
C VAL A 44 5.79 -4.82 -7.56
N ALA A 45 5.91 -3.49 -7.51
CA ALA A 45 6.34 -2.70 -8.66
C ALA A 45 7.76 -3.07 -9.10
N PHE A 46 8.68 -3.23 -8.14
CA PHE A 46 10.03 -3.69 -8.42
C PHE A 46 10.05 -5.11 -9.02
N ALA A 47 9.28 -6.04 -8.45
CA ALA A 47 9.13 -7.39 -8.98
C ALA A 47 8.57 -7.40 -10.42
N ALA A 48 7.61 -6.53 -10.73
CA ALA A 48 7.07 -6.40 -12.08
C ALA A 48 8.13 -5.93 -13.09
N VAL A 49 8.99 -4.98 -12.69
CA VAL A 49 10.12 -4.55 -13.52
C VAL A 49 11.09 -5.71 -13.75
N LEU A 50 11.49 -6.43 -12.70
CA LEU A 50 12.37 -7.60 -12.82
C LEU A 50 11.76 -8.69 -13.71
N TYR A 51 10.47 -8.95 -13.58
CA TYR A 51 9.75 -9.88 -14.44
C TYR A 51 9.86 -9.48 -15.91
N LYS A 52 9.67 -8.19 -16.23
CA LYS A 52 9.83 -7.68 -17.60
C LYS A 52 11.27 -7.80 -18.11
N VAL A 53 12.26 -7.62 -17.25
CA VAL A 53 13.68 -7.81 -17.61
C VAL A 53 13.95 -9.28 -17.93
N VAL A 54 13.59 -10.19 -17.02
CA VAL A 54 13.85 -11.64 -17.20
C VAL A 54 13.07 -12.23 -18.36
N THR A 55 11.86 -11.73 -18.61
CA THR A 55 11.03 -12.15 -19.76
C THR A 55 11.34 -11.40 -21.04
N SER A 56 12.33 -10.49 -21.05
CA SER A 56 12.70 -9.75 -22.26
C SER A 56 13.32 -10.67 -23.31
N GLY A 57 13.17 -10.31 -24.59
CA GLY A 57 13.75 -11.08 -25.70
C GLY A 57 15.26 -11.23 -25.58
N GLN A 58 15.98 -10.17 -25.18
CA GLN A 58 17.43 -10.22 -24.99
C GLN A 58 17.84 -11.26 -23.93
N VAL A 59 17.23 -11.22 -22.75
CA VAL A 59 17.55 -12.19 -21.68
C VAL A 59 17.19 -13.61 -22.09
N GLN A 60 16.06 -13.80 -22.77
CA GLN A 60 15.67 -15.12 -23.27
C GLN A 60 16.67 -15.67 -24.31
N THR A 61 17.14 -14.84 -25.24
CA THR A 61 18.15 -15.26 -26.24
C THR A 61 19.46 -15.68 -25.57
N GLU A 62 19.99 -14.86 -24.66
CA GLU A 62 21.23 -15.18 -23.94
C GLU A 62 21.09 -16.48 -23.13
N LEU A 63 19.96 -16.67 -22.43
CA LEU A 63 19.68 -17.90 -21.70
C LEU A 63 19.57 -19.11 -22.64
N GLN A 64 18.91 -18.96 -23.80
CA GLN A 64 18.84 -20.03 -24.80
C GLN A 64 20.23 -20.40 -25.32
N ASP A 65 21.10 -19.42 -25.55
CA ASP A 65 22.45 -19.68 -26.06
C ASP A 65 23.34 -20.35 -25.00
N ILE A 66 23.21 -19.96 -23.73
CA ILE A 66 23.85 -20.67 -22.60
C ILE A 66 23.37 -22.13 -22.56
N VAL A 67 22.06 -22.37 -22.69
CA VAL A 67 21.49 -23.72 -22.67
C VAL A 67 21.97 -24.55 -23.87
N LYS A 68 21.99 -23.99 -25.08
CA LYS A 68 22.53 -24.67 -26.28
C LYS A 68 23.98 -25.07 -26.09
N ARG A 69 24.84 -24.14 -25.63
CA ARG A 69 26.26 -24.45 -25.34
C ARG A 69 26.44 -25.55 -24.31
N ALA A 70 25.57 -25.60 -23.29
CA ALA A 70 25.58 -26.67 -22.30
C ALA A 70 25.13 -28.02 -22.86
N LEU A 71 24.16 -28.03 -23.79
CA LEU A 71 23.63 -29.25 -24.42
C LEU A 71 24.54 -29.78 -25.53
N ASP A 72 25.22 -28.90 -26.27
CA ASP A 72 26.15 -29.25 -27.35
C ASP A 72 27.47 -29.85 -26.83
N GLY A 73 27.59 -30.05 -25.51
CA GLY A 73 28.69 -30.79 -24.90
C GLY A 73 29.93 -29.95 -24.60
N GLY A 74 29.79 -28.63 -24.42
CA GLY A 74 30.83 -27.77 -23.86
C GLY A 74 32.23 -27.99 -24.42
N ALA A 75 32.41 -27.74 -25.73
CA ALA A 75 33.71 -27.56 -26.38
C ALA A 75 33.88 -26.09 -26.80
#